data_AF-A0A2V3HSN8-F1
#
_entry.id   AF-A0A2V3HSN8-F1
#
_cell.length_a   1.000
_cell.length_b   1.000
_cell.length_c   1.000
_cell.angle_alpha   90.00
_cell.angle_beta   90.00
_cell.angle_gamma   90.00
#
_symmetry.space_group_name_H-M   'P 1'
#
loop_
_entity.id
_entity.type
_entity.pdbx_description
1 polymer ?
#
loop_
_entity_poly.entity_id
_entity_poly.type
_entity_poly.pdbx_seq_one_letter_code
_entity_poly.pdbx_strand_id
1 'polypeptide(L)'
;MRRAVVLITFLLLALALPAAYAPTASATNLANAGYIANFEGNVIGWWHTNDGETIVVNDSGGISSFYWSGNQVTNTWSDDINMTVNCGAYDSAQNRLALCTDTGVQVFSSDLKTHLYTITTTESVDAVSWDGDGDLWVGLRSSRMAMEYRNVQFTGIQTAPHNVGLSAVLGMPNGSVVTAGRDKVVRVHDEWGQPYPNQTLMDIGSAASGLYLLDNGSTMLVACEGGQFVTYTLNGTLWEFEDDVTLSPGGIIRTVVDMGDGRLAIGTHNGHLHLHNSSDRPSELAHFSNLGSVVGVQKGEGSSFRVLTAGISMSDVVLFDLDSDGDGHVDTVDDFPNDVTQHTDSDGDGYGDDPQGNNSDAYPFDATQWSDRDGDGYGDNVDGTNGDEFPDNP
;
A
#
# COMPACT_ATOMS: atom_id res chain seq x y z
N MET A 1 28.41 20.13 73.17
CA MET A 1 29.25 18.92 73.08
C MET A 1 28.73 18.05 71.93
N ARG A 2 29.67 17.44 71.21
CA ARG A 2 29.55 16.65 69.97
C ARG A 2 28.52 15.51 69.98
N ARG A 3 28.13 15.10 68.75
CA ARG A 3 27.75 13.75 68.24
C ARG A 3 26.32 13.74 67.64
N ALA A 4 26.01 13.16 66.48
CA ALA A 4 26.78 12.49 65.45
C ALA A 4 25.91 12.41 64.16
N VAL A 5 26.58 12.38 63.01
CA VAL A 5 26.04 12.06 61.68
C VAL A 5 25.86 10.55 61.57
N VAL A 6 24.73 10.06 61.02
CA VAL A 6 24.68 8.83 60.19
C VAL A 6 23.61 8.98 59.10
N LEU A 7 24.12 8.96 57.87
CA LEU A 7 23.50 8.79 56.55
C LEU A 7 22.83 7.40 56.44
N ILE A 8 21.80 7.20 55.60
CA ILE A 8 21.66 6.02 54.69
C ILE A 8 20.30 6.04 53.93
N THR A 9 20.44 6.32 52.62
CA THR A 9 19.75 5.81 51.42
C THR A 9 18.22 5.76 51.31
N PHE A 10 17.69 6.60 50.40
CA PHE A 10 16.48 6.32 49.64
C PHE A 10 16.77 5.26 48.58
N LEU A 11 16.09 4.12 48.65
CA LEU A 11 16.05 3.11 47.59
C LEU A 11 14.91 3.50 46.62
N LEU A 12 15.23 4.25 45.57
CA LEU A 12 14.34 4.42 44.42
C LEU A 12 14.60 3.24 43.47
N LEU A 13 13.81 2.19 43.63
CA LEU A 13 13.74 1.09 42.69
C LEU A 13 12.92 1.59 41.47
N ALA A 14 13.60 2.22 40.51
CA ALA A 14 13.00 2.47 39.21
C ALA A 14 12.89 1.12 38.49
N LEU A 15 11.72 0.48 38.59
CA LEU A 15 11.34 -0.54 37.62
C LEU A 15 11.19 0.14 36.27
N ALA A 16 12.21 0.00 35.42
CA ALA A 16 12.06 0.22 33.99
C ALA A 16 11.16 -0.89 33.44
N LEU A 17 9.86 -0.63 33.39
CA LEU A 17 8.96 -1.38 32.52
C LEU A 17 9.38 -1.08 31.07
N PRO A 18 9.42 -2.08 30.17
CA PRO A 18 9.46 -1.77 28.75
C PRO A 18 8.18 -1.00 28.43
N ALA A 19 8.32 0.24 27.98
CA ALA A 19 7.22 0.94 27.35
C ALA A 19 6.85 0.14 26.10
N ALA A 20 5.78 -0.65 26.19
CA ALA A 20 5.07 -1.07 25.00
C ALA A 20 4.55 0.21 24.38
N TYR A 21 5.16 0.61 23.26
CA TYR A 21 4.62 1.67 22.43
C TYR A 21 3.31 1.15 21.85
N ALA A 22 2.20 1.52 22.46
CA ALA A 22 0.91 1.42 21.79
C ALA A 22 0.93 2.43 20.63
N PRO A 23 0.56 2.04 19.40
CA PRO A 23 0.37 3.00 18.33
C PRO A 23 -0.67 4.03 18.78
N THR A 24 -0.35 5.31 18.65
CA THR A 24 -1.32 6.39 18.89
C THR A 24 -2.29 6.41 17.71
N ALA A 25 -3.48 5.85 17.89
CA ALA A 25 -4.51 5.84 16.87
C ALA A 25 -5.12 7.24 16.69
N SER A 26 -5.08 7.75 15.45
CA SER A 26 -5.89 8.86 14.98
C SER A 26 -7.24 8.32 14.52
N ALA A 27 -8.29 8.63 15.30
CA ALA A 27 -9.73 8.66 14.99
C ALA A 27 -10.28 7.83 13.81
N THR A 28 -9.84 6.58 13.69
CA THR A 28 -10.49 5.53 12.91
C THR A 28 -10.34 4.27 13.74
N ASN A 29 -11.42 3.52 13.99
CA ASN A 29 -11.34 2.19 14.60
C ASN A 29 -10.67 1.18 13.64
N LEU A 30 -9.87 1.64 12.67
CA LEU A 30 -9.17 0.77 11.72
C LEU A 30 -7.95 0.19 12.44
N ALA A 31 -7.88 -1.13 12.49
CA ALA A 31 -6.77 -1.87 13.08
C ALA A 31 -6.12 -2.81 12.06
N ASN A 32 -4.92 -3.27 12.40
CA ASN A 32 -4.13 -4.20 11.60
C ASN A 32 -4.59 -5.63 11.91
N ALA A 33 -5.14 -6.33 10.93
CA ALA A 33 -5.65 -7.69 11.02
C ALA A 33 -4.58 -8.78 10.84
N GLY A 34 -3.32 -8.37 10.63
CA GLY A 34 -2.20 -9.24 10.34
C GLY A 34 -1.93 -9.49 8.86
N TYR A 35 -1.05 -10.46 8.60
CA TYR A 35 -0.60 -10.80 7.26
C TYR A 35 -1.51 -11.81 6.60
N ILE A 36 -1.93 -11.54 5.36
CA ILE A 36 -2.84 -12.41 4.60
C ILE A 36 -2.17 -13.05 3.37
N ALA A 37 -1.03 -12.53 2.94
CA ALA A 37 -0.23 -13.09 1.85
C ALA A 37 1.23 -12.64 1.94
N ASN A 38 2.11 -13.36 1.25
CA ASN A 38 3.53 -13.02 1.14
C ASN A 38 4.08 -13.36 -0.26
N PHE A 39 5.07 -12.59 -0.70
CA PHE A 39 5.73 -12.71 -2.00
C PHE A 39 7.25 -12.70 -1.83
N GLU A 40 7.94 -13.58 -2.56
CA GLU A 40 9.39 -13.68 -2.47
C GLU A 40 10.10 -12.42 -3.01
N GLY A 41 11.12 -12.00 -2.27
CA GLY A 41 11.97 -10.87 -2.61
C GLY A 41 11.39 -9.51 -2.22
N ASN A 42 12.09 -8.47 -2.64
CA ASN A 42 11.71 -7.08 -2.43
C ASN A 42 10.80 -6.64 -3.59
N VAL A 43 9.49 -6.58 -3.32
CA VAL A 43 8.50 -6.14 -4.32
C VAL A 43 8.63 -4.64 -4.54
N ILE A 44 8.73 -4.23 -5.80
CA ILE A 44 8.86 -2.81 -6.18
C ILE A 44 7.65 -2.29 -6.95
N GLY A 45 6.75 -3.19 -7.34
CA GLY A 45 5.61 -2.87 -8.20
C GLY A 45 4.39 -3.68 -7.81
N TRP A 46 3.24 -3.00 -7.81
CA TRP A 46 1.92 -3.54 -7.47
C TRP A 46 0.90 -2.83 -8.36
N TRP A 47 0.33 -3.55 -9.31
CA TRP A 47 -0.58 -2.97 -10.30
C TRP A 47 -1.88 -3.77 -10.36
N HIS A 48 -2.99 -3.05 -10.45
CA HIS A 48 -4.32 -3.63 -10.63
C HIS A 48 -4.67 -3.69 -12.11
N THR A 49 -5.16 -4.84 -12.54
CA THR A 49 -5.58 -5.08 -13.92
C THR A 49 -7.11 -4.93 -14.05
N ASN A 50 -7.59 -4.72 -15.28
CA ASN A 50 -9.02 -4.51 -15.52
C ASN A 50 -9.89 -5.76 -15.30
N ASP A 51 -9.28 -6.94 -15.40
CA ASP A 51 -9.90 -8.24 -15.14
C ASP A 51 -9.94 -8.57 -13.63
N GLY A 52 -9.51 -7.66 -12.76
CA GLY A 52 -9.60 -7.78 -11.30
C GLY A 52 -8.42 -8.53 -10.66
N GLU A 53 -7.37 -8.82 -11.41
CA GLU A 53 -6.12 -9.34 -10.87
C GLU A 53 -5.20 -8.22 -10.34
N THR A 54 -4.21 -8.63 -9.58
CA THR A 54 -3.08 -7.80 -9.13
C THR A 54 -1.80 -8.45 -9.63
N ILE A 55 -0.94 -7.65 -10.25
CA ILE A 55 0.41 -8.04 -10.65
C ILE A 55 1.40 -7.46 -9.66
N VAL A 56 2.29 -8.32 -9.16
CA VAL A 56 3.46 -7.95 -8.35
C VAL A 56 4.75 -8.29 -9.08
N VAL A 57 5.73 -7.40 -8.94
CA VAL A 57 7.07 -7.59 -9.50
C VAL A 57 8.12 -7.26 -8.45
N ASN A 58 9.06 -8.19 -8.25
CA ASN A 58 10.21 -7.97 -7.38
C ASN A 58 11.41 -7.39 -8.12
N ASP A 59 12.35 -6.84 -7.35
CA ASP A 59 13.56 -6.19 -7.87
C ASP A 59 14.50 -7.13 -8.64
N SER A 60 14.35 -8.45 -8.49
CA SER A 60 15.12 -9.47 -9.22
C SER A 60 14.51 -9.91 -10.56
N GLY A 61 13.29 -9.45 -10.88
CA GLY A 61 12.61 -9.75 -12.15
C GLY A 61 11.51 -10.79 -12.08
N GLY A 62 11.22 -11.34 -10.90
CA GLY A 62 10.08 -12.25 -10.68
C GLY A 62 8.75 -11.51 -10.80
N ILE A 63 7.87 -12.03 -11.63
CA ILE A 63 6.52 -11.52 -11.91
C ILE A 63 5.51 -12.53 -11.38
N SER A 64 4.47 -12.06 -10.68
CA SER A 64 3.33 -12.89 -10.30
C SER A 64 2.02 -12.12 -10.44
N SER A 65 1.01 -12.76 -11.02
CA SER A 65 -0.36 -12.29 -11.13
C SER A 65 -1.26 -13.15 -10.27
N PHE A 66 -2.23 -12.54 -9.60
CA PHE A 66 -3.15 -13.24 -8.72
C PHE A 66 -4.46 -12.48 -8.56
N TYR A 67 -5.50 -13.15 -8.08
CA TYR A 67 -6.73 -12.50 -7.59
C TYR A 67 -7.01 -12.87 -6.14
N TRP A 68 -7.83 -12.04 -5.49
CA TRP A 68 -8.33 -12.28 -4.14
C TRP A 68 -9.65 -13.04 -4.17
N SER A 69 -9.75 -14.07 -3.33
CA SER A 69 -11.02 -14.72 -2.97
C SER A 69 -11.21 -14.56 -1.47
N GLY A 70 -11.91 -13.50 -1.05
CA GLY A 70 -11.88 -13.05 0.34
C GLY A 70 -10.48 -12.60 0.74
N ASN A 71 -9.93 -13.19 1.80
CA ASN A 71 -8.57 -12.91 2.29
C ASN A 71 -7.50 -13.88 1.77
N GLN A 72 -7.86 -14.76 0.83
CA GLN A 72 -6.94 -15.73 0.24
C GLN A 72 -6.49 -15.30 -1.16
N VAL A 73 -5.22 -15.53 -1.47
CA VAL A 73 -4.62 -15.26 -2.79
C VAL A 73 -4.65 -16.51 -3.65
N THR A 74 -5.13 -16.38 -4.89
CA THR A 74 -4.97 -17.42 -5.93
C THR A 74 -4.06 -16.91 -7.04
N ASN A 75 -2.87 -17.49 -7.16
CA ASN A 75 -1.94 -17.18 -8.25
C ASN A 75 -2.46 -17.70 -9.59
N THR A 76 -2.43 -16.84 -10.62
CA THR A 76 -2.90 -17.16 -11.97
C THR A 76 -1.79 -17.22 -13.00
N TRP A 77 -0.68 -16.51 -12.76
CA TRP A 77 0.47 -16.50 -13.65
C TRP A 77 1.74 -16.12 -12.89
N SER A 78 2.86 -16.74 -13.27
CA SER A 78 4.19 -16.33 -12.84
C SER A 78 5.18 -16.43 -14.00
N ASP A 79 6.13 -15.51 -14.04
CA ASP A 79 7.22 -15.46 -15.02
C ASP A 79 8.45 -14.79 -14.38
N ASP A 80 9.61 -14.87 -15.01
CA ASP A 80 10.84 -14.25 -14.50
C ASP A 80 11.72 -13.75 -15.63
N ILE A 81 11.95 -12.43 -15.67
CA ILE A 81 12.84 -11.82 -16.67
C ILE A 81 14.33 -12.03 -16.39
N ASN A 82 14.69 -12.52 -15.21
CA ASN A 82 16.07 -12.75 -14.74
C ASN A 82 16.95 -11.49 -14.87
N MET A 83 16.37 -10.32 -14.58
CA MET A 83 17.01 -9.01 -14.70
C MET A 83 16.58 -8.13 -13.54
N THR A 84 17.49 -7.27 -13.07
CA THR A 84 17.15 -6.24 -12.09
C THR A 84 16.08 -5.31 -12.65
N VAL A 85 14.99 -5.14 -11.91
CA VAL A 85 13.90 -4.23 -12.26
C VAL A 85 14.06 -2.94 -11.47
N ASN A 86 14.06 -1.80 -12.17
CA ASN A 86 14.26 -0.48 -11.57
C ASN A 86 12.93 0.27 -11.33
N CYS A 87 11.95 0.03 -12.19
CA CYS A 87 10.63 0.64 -12.18
C CYS A 87 9.67 -0.15 -13.08
N GLY A 88 8.40 0.22 -13.07
CA GLY A 88 7.44 -0.27 -14.06
C GLY A 88 6.21 0.60 -14.15
N ALA A 89 5.43 0.39 -15.22
CA ALA A 89 4.14 1.04 -15.41
C ALA A 89 3.16 0.07 -16.08
N TYR A 90 1.93 0.06 -15.59
CA TYR A 90 0.84 -0.70 -16.18
C TYR A 90 -0.04 0.21 -17.03
N ASP A 91 -0.34 -0.24 -18.24
CA ASP A 91 -1.31 0.35 -19.15
C ASP A 91 -2.61 -0.44 -19.06
N SER A 92 -3.60 0.14 -18.37
CA SER A 92 -4.92 -0.45 -18.28
C SER A 92 -5.74 -0.30 -19.56
N ALA A 93 -5.41 0.62 -20.48
CA ALA A 93 -6.16 0.75 -21.72
C ALA A 93 -5.87 -0.41 -22.68
N GLN A 94 -4.64 -0.92 -22.68
CA GLN A 94 -4.20 -1.99 -23.60
C GLN A 94 -3.70 -3.26 -22.90
N ASN A 95 -3.84 -3.34 -21.57
CA ASN A 95 -3.46 -4.50 -20.75
C ASN A 95 -1.98 -4.89 -20.94
N ARG A 96 -1.09 -3.90 -20.77
CA ARG A 96 0.36 -4.06 -20.93
C ARG A 96 1.12 -3.64 -19.68
N LEU A 97 2.12 -4.43 -19.31
CA LEU A 97 3.06 -4.10 -18.24
C LEU A 97 4.43 -3.79 -18.83
N ALA A 98 4.96 -2.60 -18.57
CA ALA A 98 6.33 -2.22 -18.90
C ALA A 98 7.21 -2.30 -17.65
N LEU A 99 8.36 -2.98 -17.76
CA LEU A 99 9.34 -3.15 -16.69
C LEU A 99 10.70 -2.59 -17.11
N CYS A 100 11.19 -1.62 -16.33
CA CYS A 100 12.47 -0.97 -16.54
C CYS A 100 13.62 -1.86 -16.08
N THR A 101 14.70 -1.89 -16.86
CA THR A 101 15.94 -2.60 -16.53
C THR A 101 17.15 -1.71 -16.79
N ASP A 102 18.34 -2.21 -16.46
CA ASP A 102 19.59 -1.51 -16.75
C ASP A 102 19.96 -1.41 -18.24
N THR A 103 19.26 -2.14 -19.10
CA THR A 103 19.53 -2.18 -20.55
C THR A 103 18.30 -1.89 -21.41
N GLY A 104 17.21 -1.40 -20.81
CA GLY A 104 15.99 -1.03 -21.54
C GLY A 104 14.71 -1.40 -20.82
N VAL A 105 13.66 -1.71 -21.58
CA VAL A 105 12.32 -2.00 -21.06
C VAL A 105 11.81 -3.33 -21.61
N GLN A 106 11.30 -4.19 -20.72
CA GLN A 106 10.57 -5.41 -21.08
C GLN A 106 9.07 -5.13 -21.04
N VAL A 107 8.33 -5.46 -22.10
CA VAL A 107 6.88 -5.24 -22.16
C VAL A 107 6.16 -6.59 -22.24
N PHE A 108 5.17 -6.77 -21.36
CA PHE A 108 4.34 -7.97 -21.24
C PHE A 108 2.87 -7.64 -21.50
N SER A 109 2.12 -8.62 -21.98
CA SER A 109 0.67 -8.57 -21.97
C SER A 109 0.14 -9.24 -20.71
N SER A 110 -0.70 -8.53 -19.95
CA SER A 110 -1.41 -9.13 -18.81
C SER A 110 -2.58 -10.02 -19.25
N ASP A 111 -3.14 -9.84 -20.45
CA ASP A 111 -4.19 -10.73 -20.96
C ASP A 111 -3.63 -12.04 -21.49
N LEU A 112 -2.58 -11.95 -22.32
CA LEU A 112 -1.94 -13.10 -22.95
C LEU A 112 -0.90 -13.77 -22.05
N LYS A 113 -0.58 -13.16 -20.90
CA LYS A 113 0.40 -13.64 -19.91
C LYS A 113 1.74 -14.03 -20.56
N THR A 114 2.22 -13.15 -21.45
CA THR A 114 3.44 -13.40 -22.24
C THR A 114 4.22 -12.11 -22.47
N HIS A 115 5.53 -12.25 -22.64
CA HIS A 115 6.38 -11.20 -23.18
C HIS A 115 5.91 -10.80 -24.59
N LEU A 116 5.87 -9.49 -24.86
CA LEU A 116 5.48 -8.91 -26.14
C LEU A 116 6.70 -8.44 -26.93
N TYR A 117 7.51 -7.57 -26.34
CA TYR A 117 8.69 -6.99 -26.98
C TYR A 117 9.64 -6.34 -25.97
N THR A 118 10.85 -6.05 -26.44
CA THR A 118 11.90 -5.37 -25.66
C THR A 118 12.30 -4.09 -26.37
N ILE A 119 12.38 -2.99 -25.62
CA ILE A 119 13.07 -1.77 -26.04
C ILE A 119 14.48 -1.84 -25.47
N THR A 120 15.51 -1.75 -26.31
CA THR A 120 16.91 -1.75 -25.86
C THR A 120 17.44 -0.34 -25.80
N THR A 121 18.05 0.03 -24.67
CA THR A 121 18.68 1.33 -24.46
C THR A 121 20.18 1.14 -24.19
N THR A 122 20.97 2.20 -24.37
CA THR A 122 22.41 2.19 -24.08
C THR A 122 22.74 2.51 -22.61
N GLU A 123 21.71 2.70 -21.79
CA GLU A 123 21.80 3.13 -20.40
C GLU A 123 20.58 2.67 -19.61
N SER A 124 20.70 2.69 -18.29
CA SER A 124 19.63 2.25 -17.39
C SER A 124 18.39 3.15 -17.49
N VAL A 125 17.23 2.51 -17.38
CA VAL A 125 15.92 3.17 -17.37
C VAL A 125 15.48 3.36 -15.93
N ASP A 126 15.20 4.62 -15.56
CA ASP A 126 14.84 5.05 -14.20
C ASP A 126 13.34 5.34 -14.02
N ALA A 127 12.62 5.59 -15.11
CA ALA A 127 11.19 5.84 -15.09
C ALA A 127 10.57 5.42 -16.42
N VAL A 128 9.34 4.92 -16.38
CA VAL A 128 8.53 4.68 -17.58
C VAL A 128 7.10 5.12 -17.32
N SER A 129 6.40 5.55 -18.37
CA SER A 129 4.98 5.86 -18.29
C SER A 129 4.34 5.73 -19.67
N TRP A 130 3.11 5.24 -19.69
CA TRP A 130 2.29 5.17 -20.90
C TRP A 130 1.50 6.47 -21.05
N ASP A 131 1.37 6.96 -22.27
CA ASP A 131 0.48 8.07 -22.58
C ASP A 131 -0.87 7.59 -23.14
N GLY A 132 -1.78 8.54 -23.39
CA GLY A 132 -3.12 8.26 -23.90
C GLY A 132 -3.18 7.69 -25.32
N ASP A 133 -2.09 7.81 -26.08
CA ASP A 133 -1.97 7.25 -27.44
C ASP A 133 -1.43 5.82 -27.43
N GLY A 134 -1.01 5.32 -26.25
CA GLY A 134 -0.45 3.99 -26.07
C GLY A 134 1.04 3.90 -26.39
N ASP A 135 1.70 5.05 -26.55
CA ASP A 135 3.15 5.14 -26.70
C ASP A 135 3.81 5.16 -25.30
N LEU A 136 5.06 4.72 -25.24
CA LEU A 136 5.80 4.57 -23.99
C LEU A 136 6.88 5.64 -23.87
N TRP A 137 6.80 6.44 -22.83
CA TRP A 137 7.86 7.35 -22.43
C TRP A 137 8.89 6.61 -21.57
N VAL A 138 10.14 6.62 -22.01
CA VAL A 138 11.27 5.93 -21.37
C VAL A 138 12.26 6.94 -20.82
N GLY A 139 12.34 7.03 -19.50
CA GLY A 139 13.21 7.91 -18.74
C GLY A 139 14.62 7.36 -18.55
N LEU A 140 15.60 8.02 -19.15
CA LEU A 140 16.98 7.54 -19.21
C LEU A 140 17.88 8.18 -18.14
N ARG A 141 18.62 7.35 -17.39
CA ARG A 141 19.42 7.77 -16.21
C ARG A 141 20.51 8.80 -16.51
N SER A 142 21.41 8.50 -17.43
CA SER A 142 22.58 9.33 -17.78
C SER A 142 22.20 10.48 -18.72
N SER A 143 21.25 10.26 -19.64
CA SER A 143 20.71 11.33 -20.50
C SER A 143 19.82 12.32 -19.74
N ARG A 144 19.22 11.88 -18.62
CA ARG A 144 18.36 12.68 -17.72
C ARG A 144 17.13 13.27 -18.40
N MET A 145 16.62 12.58 -19.41
CA MET A 145 15.44 12.97 -20.20
C MET A 145 14.56 11.75 -20.47
N ALA A 146 13.32 11.97 -20.90
CA ALA A 146 12.44 10.93 -21.39
C ALA A 146 12.40 10.92 -22.92
N MET A 147 12.37 9.73 -23.51
CA MET A 147 12.25 9.49 -24.95
C MET A 147 11.01 8.66 -25.23
N GLU A 148 10.26 9.03 -26.26
CA GLU A 148 9.00 8.34 -26.61
C GLU A 148 9.26 7.18 -27.58
N TYR A 149 8.61 6.05 -27.33
CA TYR A 149 8.69 4.84 -28.13
C TYR A 149 7.31 4.35 -28.54
N ARG A 150 7.18 4.06 -29.84
CA ARG A 150 6.05 3.31 -30.38
C ARG A 150 6.45 1.86 -30.57
N ASN A 151 6.00 0.99 -29.66
CA ASN A 151 6.48 -0.37 -29.52
C ASN A 151 8.01 -0.40 -29.33
N VAL A 152 8.77 -0.90 -30.31
CA VAL A 152 10.24 -0.98 -30.26
C VAL A 152 10.94 0.21 -30.93
N GLN A 153 10.20 1.11 -31.58
CA GLN A 153 10.78 2.18 -32.38
C GLN A 153 10.75 3.50 -31.62
N PHE A 154 11.91 4.15 -31.51
CA PHE A 154 12.00 5.53 -31.05
C PHE A 154 11.29 6.45 -32.05
N THR A 155 10.38 7.31 -31.57
CA THR A 155 9.56 8.16 -32.44
C THR A 155 10.31 9.39 -32.96
N GLY A 156 11.45 9.73 -32.35
CA GLY A 156 12.15 10.99 -32.58
C GLY A 156 11.84 12.07 -31.54
N ILE A 157 10.85 11.83 -30.67
CA ILE A 157 10.35 12.79 -29.68
C ILE A 157 11.03 12.54 -28.32
N GLN A 158 11.53 13.61 -27.70
CA GLN A 158 12.21 13.56 -26.41
C GLN A 158 12.01 14.85 -25.62
N THR A 159 12.10 14.77 -24.30
CA THR A 159 11.96 15.92 -23.40
C THR A 159 13.28 16.69 -23.24
N ALA A 160 13.21 17.88 -22.64
CA ALA A 160 14.42 18.56 -22.18
C ALA A 160 15.07 17.79 -21.01
N PRO A 161 16.41 17.75 -20.91
CA PRO A 161 17.09 17.06 -19.83
C PRO A 161 16.99 17.83 -18.50
N HIS A 162 16.90 17.09 -17.40
CA HIS A 162 17.08 17.61 -16.05
C HIS A 162 18.57 17.89 -15.76
N ASN A 163 18.84 18.85 -14.87
CA ASN A 163 20.21 19.30 -14.57
C ASN A 163 21.00 18.30 -13.70
N VAL A 164 20.30 17.56 -12.84
CA VAL A 164 20.92 16.59 -11.90
C VAL A 164 20.61 15.16 -12.32
N GLY A 165 19.33 14.83 -12.48
CA GLY A 165 18.86 13.51 -12.89
C GLY A 165 17.35 13.52 -13.05
N LEU A 166 16.84 12.73 -13.98
CA LEU A 166 15.42 12.43 -14.09
C LEU A 166 15.05 11.38 -13.02
N SER A 167 13.90 11.53 -12.38
CA SER A 167 13.45 10.59 -11.34
C SER A 167 12.01 10.12 -11.49
N ALA A 168 11.17 10.83 -12.25
CA ALA A 168 9.83 10.38 -12.57
C ALA A 168 9.38 10.89 -13.95
N VAL A 169 8.51 10.11 -14.59
CA VAL A 169 7.88 10.40 -15.88
C VAL A 169 6.41 10.07 -15.75
N LEU A 170 5.55 10.91 -16.32
CA LEU A 170 4.11 10.73 -16.34
C LEU A 170 3.60 11.09 -17.73
N GLY A 171 3.17 10.08 -18.48
CA GLY A 171 2.44 10.25 -19.73
C GLY A 171 1.01 10.67 -19.44
N MET A 172 0.49 11.59 -20.23
CA MET A 172 -0.85 12.17 -20.05
C MET A 172 -1.84 11.58 -21.06
N PRO A 173 -3.14 11.54 -20.75
CA PRO A 173 -4.17 11.07 -21.69
C PRO A 173 -4.26 11.86 -23.01
N ASN A 174 -3.68 13.06 -23.07
CA ASN A 174 -3.63 13.90 -24.27
C ASN A 174 -2.30 13.81 -25.03
N GLY A 175 -1.46 12.80 -24.74
CA GLY A 175 -0.14 12.61 -25.37
C GLY A 175 0.98 13.47 -24.80
N SER A 176 0.67 14.49 -23.98
CA SER A 176 1.69 15.30 -23.32
C SER A 176 2.46 14.50 -22.25
N VAL A 177 3.62 15.00 -21.82
CA VAL A 177 4.45 14.32 -20.83
C VAL A 177 4.95 15.27 -19.75
N VAL A 178 4.86 14.82 -18.50
CA VAL A 178 5.45 15.50 -17.35
C VAL A 178 6.68 14.74 -16.87
N THR A 179 7.77 15.44 -16.65
CA THR A 179 9.00 14.88 -16.08
C THR A 179 9.37 15.59 -14.80
N ALA A 180 9.78 14.83 -13.78
CA ALA A 180 10.32 15.37 -12.55
C ALA A 180 11.73 14.82 -12.30
N GLY A 181 12.53 15.58 -11.55
CA GLY A 181 13.91 15.20 -11.36
C GLY A 181 14.50 15.57 -10.02
N ARG A 182 15.73 15.07 -9.84
CA ARG A 182 16.60 15.32 -8.70
C ARG A 182 17.11 16.75 -8.63
N ASP A 183 16.85 17.56 -9.66
CA ASP A 183 17.06 19.00 -9.68
C ASP A 183 15.94 19.80 -8.99
N LYS A 184 14.93 19.12 -8.42
CA LYS A 184 13.77 19.72 -7.73
C LYS A 184 12.89 20.55 -8.67
N VAL A 185 12.79 20.08 -9.92
CA VAL A 185 12.02 20.74 -10.97
C VAL A 185 11.08 19.72 -11.59
N VAL A 186 9.84 20.15 -11.84
CA VAL A 186 8.86 19.44 -12.67
C VAL A 186 8.71 20.22 -13.98
N ARG A 187 8.78 19.52 -15.11
CA ARG A 187 8.71 20.10 -16.46
C ARG A 187 7.56 19.45 -17.21
N VAL A 188 6.73 20.27 -17.82
CA VAL A 188 5.60 19.82 -18.66
C VAL A 188 5.97 20.06 -20.11
N HIS A 189 5.87 19.02 -20.93
CA HIS A 189 6.12 19.08 -22.37
C HIS A 189 4.86 18.66 -23.12
N ASP A 190 4.66 19.21 -24.31
CA ASP A 190 3.60 18.77 -25.22
C ASP A 190 3.92 17.38 -25.83
N GLU A 191 3.00 16.87 -26.65
CA GLU A 191 3.10 15.61 -27.39
C GLU A 191 4.30 15.56 -28.37
N TRP A 192 4.96 16.70 -28.64
CA TRP A 192 6.14 16.80 -29.50
C TRP A 192 7.43 16.98 -28.69
N GLY A 193 7.36 16.80 -27.37
CA GLY A 193 8.47 16.96 -26.44
C GLY A 193 8.90 18.43 -26.25
N GLN A 194 8.12 19.40 -26.72
CA GLN A 194 8.42 20.81 -26.52
C GLN A 194 7.92 21.28 -25.15
N PRO A 195 8.74 21.99 -24.37
CA PRO A 195 8.32 22.46 -23.06
C PRO A 195 7.21 23.51 -23.18
N TYR A 196 6.14 23.35 -22.39
CA TYR A 196 5.11 24.38 -22.29
C TYR A 196 5.70 25.65 -21.66
N PRO A 197 5.40 26.85 -22.22
CA PRO A 197 5.84 28.11 -21.64
C PRO A 197 5.35 28.27 -20.20
N ASN A 198 6.25 28.67 -19.29
CA ASN A 198 5.95 28.86 -17.86
C ASN A 198 5.43 27.61 -17.12
N GLN A 199 5.72 26.41 -17.62
CA GLN A 199 5.37 25.14 -16.98
C GLN A 199 6.63 24.40 -16.50
N THR A 200 7.53 25.17 -15.89
CA THR A 200 8.65 24.69 -15.10
C THR A 200 8.32 24.96 -13.64
N LEU A 201 7.78 23.95 -12.97
CA LEU A 201 7.26 24.03 -11.60
C LEU A 201 8.39 23.69 -10.62
N MET A 202 8.52 24.47 -9.55
CA MET A 202 9.68 24.45 -8.65
C MET A 202 9.30 24.44 -7.17
N ASP A 203 8.06 24.05 -6.85
CA ASP A 203 7.51 24.11 -5.50
C ASP A 203 7.97 22.92 -4.64
N ILE A 204 8.53 21.87 -5.25
CA ILE A 204 9.06 20.70 -4.53
C ILE A 204 10.38 21.01 -3.79
N GLY A 205 10.45 20.62 -2.53
CA GLY A 205 11.58 20.83 -1.62
C GLY A 205 12.68 19.78 -1.70
N SER A 206 12.41 18.62 -2.32
CA SER A 206 13.37 17.51 -2.52
C SER A 206 13.17 16.84 -3.88
N ALA A 207 13.99 15.83 -4.20
CA ALA A 207 13.83 15.11 -5.45
C ALA A 207 12.45 14.42 -5.51
N ALA A 208 11.81 14.45 -6.67
CA ALA A 208 10.54 13.75 -6.87
C ALA A 208 10.79 12.23 -6.83
N SER A 209 10.00 11.52 -6.03
CA SER A 209 9.99 10.05 -5.95
C SER A 209 8.88 9.44 -6.81
N GLY A 210 7.88 10.21 -7.22
CA GLY A 210 6.81 9.76 -8.11
C GLY A 210 5.91 10.89 -8.59
N LEU A 211 5.18 10.64 -9.67
CA LEU A 211 4.17 11.51 -10.25
C LEU A 211 2.87 10.72 -10.38
N TYR A 212 1.76 11.28 -9.94
CA TYR A 212 0.47 10.61 -9.89
C TYR A 212 -0.61 11.50 -10.49
N LEU A 213 -1.50 10.91 -11.30
CA LEU A 213 -2.73 11.58 -11.73
C LEU A 213 -3.88 11.13 -10.84
N LEU A 214 -4.60 12.13 -10.33
CA LEU A 214 -5.78 11.99 -9.49
C LEU A 214 -6.97 12.65 -10.19
N ASP A 215 -8.17 12.48 -9.63
CA ASP A 215 -9.39 13.18 -10.08
C ASP A 215 -9.68 13.01 -11.58
N ASN A 216 -9.47 11.79 -12.10
CA ASN A 216 -9.58 11.48 -13.54
C ASN A 216 -8.64 12.32 -14.43
N GLY A 217 -7.47 12.69 -13.91
CA GLY A 217 -6.42 13.40 -14.65
C GLY A 217 -6.50 14.92 -14.54
N SER A 218 -7.44 15.50 -13.78
CA SER A 218 -7.48 16.95 -13.56
C SER A 218 -6.49 17.43 -12.51
N THR A 219 -5.93 16.52 -11.71
CA THR A 219 -5.00 16.85 -10.63
C THR A 219 -3.74 16.01 -10.75
N MET A 220 -2.58 16.64 -10.63
CA MET A 220 -1.29 15.99 -10.55
C MET A 220 -0.75 16.11 -9.13
N LEU A 221 -0.35 15.00 -8.54
CA LEU A 221 0.37 14.96 -7.28
C LEU A 221 1.83 14.59 -7.54
N VAL A 222 2.74 15.42 -7.03
CA VAL A 222 4.19 15.20 -7.07
C VAL A 222 4.66 14.74 -5.70
N ALA A 223 5.04 13.47 -5.59
CA ALA A 223 5.55 12.89 -4.36
C ALA A 223 7.07 13.09 -4.29
N CYS A 224 7.60 13.35 -3.09
CA CYS A 224 9.02 13.66 -2.92
C CYS A 224 9.73 12.77 -1.89
N GLU A 225 11.06 12.67 -2.05
CA GLU A 225 11.95 11.89 -1.18
C GLU A 225 11.96 12.38 0.30
N GLY A 226 11.59 13.65 0.55
CA GLY A 226 11.57 14.26 1.88
C GLY A 226 10.27 14.07 2.67
N GLY A 227 9.27 13.38 2.14
CA GLY A 227 7.93 13.26 2.76
C GLY A 227 6.98 14.38 2.38
N GLN A 228 7.36 15.24 1.44
CA GLN A 228 6.50 16.27 0.88
C GLN A 228 5.72 15.70 -0.31
N PHE A 229 4.45 16.05 -0.42
CA PHE A 229 3.74 16.00 -1.69
C PHE A 229 3.15 17.37 -2.03
N VAL A 230 3.18 17.70 -3.32
CA VAL A 230 2.62 18.95 -3.86
C VAL A 230 1.55 18.59 -4.89
N THR A 231 0.41 19.25 -4.86
CA THR A 231 -0.64 19.08 -5.87
C THR A 231 -0.76 20.28 -6.79
N TYR A 232 -1.10 19.97 -8.04
CA TYR A 232 -1.38 20.94 -9.08
C TYR A 232 -2.69 20.59 -9.77
N THR A 233 -3.50 21.59 -10.04
CA THR A 233 -4.77 21.45 -10.77
C THR A 233 -4.60 21.89 -12.21
N LEU A 234 -5.15 21.11 -13.14
CA LEU A 234 -5.09 21.39 -14.57
C LEU A 234 -6.16 22.42 -14.95
N ASN A 235 -5.72 23.58 -15.42
CA ASN A 235 -6.56 24.66 -15.93
C ASN A 235 -6.28 24.86 -17.43
N GLY A 236 -7.08 24.20 -18.27
CA GLY A 236 -6.83 24.13 -19.71
C GLY A 236 -5.61 23.26 -20.02
N THR A 237 -4.48 23.90 -20.32
CA THR A 237 -3.19 23.21 -20.58
C THR A 237 -2.11 23.54 -19.55
N LEU A 238 -2.46 24.31 -18.50
CA LEU A 238 -1.52 24.78 -17.51
C LEU A 238 -1.82 24.13 -16.16
N TRP A 239 -0.76 23.66 -15.50
CA TRP A 239 -0.80 23.22 -14.13
C TRP A 239 -0.63 24.41 -13.20
N GLU A 240 -1.58 24.56 -12.28
CA GLU A 240 -1.61 25.62 -11.27
C GLU A 240 -1.42 24.99 -9.89
N PHE A 241 -0.55 25.58 -9.07
CA PHE A 241 -0.31 25.11 -7.70
C PHE A 241 -1.60 25.11 -6.89
N GLU A 242 -1.87 24.01 -6.18
CA GLU A 242 -3.04 23.84 -5.32
C GLU A 242 -2.60 23.77 -3.86
N ASP A 243 -1.93 22.69 -3.45
CA ASP A 243 -1.51 22.45 -2.06
C ASP A 243 -0.07 21.93 -1.96
N ASP A 244 0.51 22.10 -0.76
CA ASP A 244 1.80 21.53 -0.35
C ASP A 244 1.66 20.97 1.07
N VAL A 245 1.92 19.67 1.21
CA VAL A 245 1.80 18.95 2.48
C VAL A 245 3.09 18.22 2.76
N THR A 246 3.59 18.34 4.00
CA THR A 246 4.74 17.57 4.48
C THR A 246 4.28 16.58 5.54
N LEU A 247 4.46 15.29 5.26
CA LEU A 247 4.11 14.20 6.16
C LEU A 247 4.99 14.22 7.43
N SER A 248 4.41 13.78 8.55
CA SER A 248 5.12 13.62 9.82
C SER A 248 4.75 12.28 10.46
N PRO A 249 5.68 11.33 10.62
CA PRO A 249 7.07 11.40 10.18
C PRO A 249 7.21 11.50 8.65
N GLY A 250 8.22 12.23 8.18
CA GLY A 250 8.54 12.29 6.75
C GLY A 250 9.17 10.98 6.25
N GLY A 251 9.70 11.02 5.03
CA GLY A 251 10.35 9.88 4.38
C GLY A 251 10.05 9.86 2.88
N ILE A 252 10.80 9.07 2.12
CA ILE A 252 10.52 8.87 0.69
C ILE A 252 9.11 8.31 0.52
N ILE A 253 8.24 9.13 -0.09
CA ILE A 253 6.90 8.69 -0.50
C ILE A 253 7.07 7.72 -1.67
N ARG A 254 6.61 6.48 -1.50
CA ARG A 254 6.77 5.41 -2.49
C ARG A 254 5.51 5.14 -3.28
N THR A 255 4.36 5.31 -2.65
CA THR A 255 3.07 4.99 -3.25
C THR A 255 2.03 6.00 -2.85
N VAL A 256 1.18 6.36 -3.80
CA VAL A 256 0.03 7.24 -3.62
C VAL A 256 -1.12 6.58 -4.35
N VAL A 257 -2.21 6.31 -3.62
CA VAL A 257 -3.38 5.62 -4.15
C VAL A 257 -4.64 6.36 -3.72
N ASP A 258 -5.42 6.81 -4.70
CA ASP A 258 -6.81 7.20 -4.45
C ASP A 258 -7.64 5.92 -4.26
N MET A 259 -8.20 5.73 -3.07
CA MET A 259 -8.95 4.54 -2.73
C MET A 259 -10.37 4.54 -3.31
N GLY A 260 -10.81 5.65 -3.91
CA GLY A 260 -12.15 5.78 -4.50
C GLY A 260 -13.29 5.84 -3.48
N ASP A 261 -12.97 5.97 -2.18
CA ASP A 261 -13.93 6.10 -1.08
C ASP A 261 -13.78 7.41 -0.30
N GLY A 262 -13.09 8.40 -0.88
CA GLY A 262 -12.79 9.68 -0.24
C GLY A 262 -11.47 9.70 0.51
N ARG A 263 -10.72 8.59 0.54
CA ARG A 263 -9.39 8.50 1.14
C ARG A 263 -8.29 8.47 0.09
N LEU A 264 -7.22 9.19 0.36
CA LEU A 264 -5.96 9.16 -0.37
C LEU A 264 -4.91 8.49 0.52
N ALA A 265 -4.47 7.30 0.14
CA ALA A 265 -3.45 6.55 0.86
C ALA A 265 -2.05 6.93 0.36
N ILE A 266 -1.15 7.24 1.29
CA ILE A 266 0.23 7.64 1.00
C ILE A 266 1.17 6.79 1.83
N GLY A 267 1.92 5.91 1.17
CA GLY A 267 2.87 5.00 1.80
C GLY A 267 4.31 5.46 1.66
N THR A 268 5.10 5.31 2.73
CA THR A 268 6.51 5.72 2.77
C THR A 268 7.46 4.54 2.92
N HIS A 269 8.70 4.72 2.47
CA HIS A 269 9.75 3.68 2.57
C HIS A 269 10.14 3.29 4.01
N ASN A 270 9.90 4.17 4.99
CA ASN A 270 10.22 3.96 6.40
C ASN A 270 9.05 3.35 7.19
N GLY A 271 8.05 2.82 6.49
CA GLY A 271 6.97 2.03 7.08
C GLY A 271 5.89 2.82 7.76
N HIS A 272 5.61 4.02 7.23
CA HIS A 272 4.43 4.77 7.56
C HIS A 272 3.41 4.72 6.41
N LEU A 273 2.14 4.67 6.78
CA LEU A 273 1.01 4.84 5.88
C LEU A 273 0.15 5.98 6.43
N HIS A 274 -0.05 6.99 5.61
CA HIS A 274 -0.87 8.15 5.91
C HIS A 274 -2.14 8.07 5.06
N LEU A 275 -3.31 8.17 5.69
CA LEU A 275 -4.60 8.28 5.00
C LEU A 275 -5.04 9.74 5.09
N HIS A 276 -5.14 10.41 3.95
CA HIS A 276 -5.63 11.78 3.83
C HIS A 276 -7.03 11.81 3.24
N ASN A 277 -7.75 12.91 3.44
CA ASN A 277 -8.98 13.16 2.70
C ASN A 277 -8.64 13.46 1.23
N SER A 278 -9.24 12.73 0.28
CA SER A 278 -8.91 12.92 -1.14
C SER A 278 -9.34 14.26 -1.71
N SER A 279 -10.38 14.88 -1.13
CA SER A 279 -10.90 16.21 -1.53
C SER A 279 -10.29 17.37 -0.73
N ASP A 280 -9.73 17.10 0.45
CA ASP A 280 -9.04 18.05 1.32
C ASP A 280 -7.70 17.45 1.75
N ARG A 281 -6.77 17.38 0.80
CA ARG A 281 -5.51 16.62 0.93
C ARG A 281 -4.64 17.05 2.13
N PRO A 282 -4.66 18.31 2.60
CA PRO A 282 -4.00 18.67 3.86
C PRO A 282 -4.56 17.96 5.11
N SER A 283 -5.79 17.45 5.06
CA SER A 283 -6.47 16.78 6.18
C SER A 283 -6.06 15.31 6.28
N GLU A 284 -5.25 14.97 7.28
CA GLU A 284 -4.91 13.60 7.63
C GLU A 284 -6.04 12.96 8.46
N LEU A 285 -6.55 11.82 7.99
CA LEU A 285 -7.62 11.04 8.60
C LEU A 285 -7.04 9.99 9.57
N ALA A 286 -5.99 9.28 9.15
CA ALA A 286 -5.38 8.22 9.94
C ALA A 286 -3.90 8.05 9.61
N HIS A 287 -3.14 7.49 10.57
CA HIS A 287 -1.72 7.22 10.44
C HIS A 287 -1.38 5.86 11.03
N PHE A 288 -0.66 5.06 10.26
CA PHE A 288 -0.15 3.75 10.66
C PHE A 288 1.38 3.72 10.53
N SER A 289 2.02 2.93 11.38
CA SER A 289 3.49 2.83 11.43
C SER A 289 3.94 1.38 11.64
N ASN A 290 5.25 1.15 11.55
CA ASN A 290 5.89 -0.16 11.72
C ASN A 290 5.47 -1.20 10.67
N LEU A 291 5.13 -0.77 9.45
CA LEU A 291 4.65 -1.65 8.38
C LEU A 291 5.77 -2.26 7.52
N GLY A 292 6.97 -1.68 7.53
CA GLY A 292 7.98 -1.92 6.49
C GLY A 292 7.71 -1.07 5.25
N SER A 293 8.59 -1.09 4.24
CA SER A 293 8.50 -0.15 3.12
C SER A 293 7.18 -0.30 2.36
N VAL A 294 6.27 0.68 2.43
CA VAL A 294 4.94 0.55 1.80
C VAL A 294 5.04 0.75 0.29
N VAL A 295 4.56 -0.23 -0.49
CA VAL A 295 4.69 -0.26 -1.97
C VAL A 295 3.34 -0.16 -2.67
N GLY A 296 2.29 -0.71 -2.08
CA GLY A 296 0.96 -0.68 -2.67
C GLY A 296 -0.11 -0.61 -1.59
N VAL A 297 -1.23 0.01 -1.93
CA VAL A 297 -2.45 0.00 -1.12
C VAL A 297 -3.60 -0.38 -2.05
N GLN A 298 -4.45 -1.29 -1.61
CA GLN A 298 -5.61 -1.74 -2.37
C GLN A 298 -6.85 -1.68 -1.47
N LYS A 299 -7.92 -1.06 -1.95
CA LYS A 299 -9.21 -1.11 -1.27
C LYS A 299 -9.73 -2.55 -1.19
N GLY A 300 -10.20 -2.95 -0.01
CA GLY A 300 -10.84 -4.23 0.23
C GLY A 300 -12.35 -4.17 0.14
N GLU A 301 -13.01 -5.14 0.77
CA GLU A 301 -14.47 -5.14 0.91
C GLU A 301 -14.88 -4.25 2.09
N GLY A 302 -16.01 -3.54 1.95
CA GLY A 302 -16.49 -2.64 3.00
C GLY A 302 -15.49 -1.53 3.35
N SER A 303 -15.11 -1.47 4.62
CA SER A 303 -14.12 -0.54 5.20
C SER A 303 -12.67 -0.99 5.04
N SER A 304 -12.46 -2.28 4.75
CA SER A 304 -11.14 -2.89 4.75
C SER A 304 -10.25 -2.39 3.62
N PHE A 305 -8.94 -2.52 3.81
CA PHE A 305 -7.95 -2.30 2.77
C PHE A 305 -6.71 -3.14 3.04
N ARG A 306 -5.95 -3.38 1.97
CA ARG A 306 -4.74 -4.20 1.99
C ARG A 306 -3.55 -3.31 1.70
N VAL A 307 -2.44 -3.58 2.38
CA VAL A 307 -1.19 -2.83 2.23
C VAL A 307 -0.07 -3.81 1.91
N LEU A 308 0.56 -3.65 0.75
CA LEU A 308 1.78 -4.36 0.44
C LEU A 308 2.97 -3.63 1.06
N THR A 309 3.75 -4.37 1.83
CA THR A 309 4.97 -3.90 2.45
C THR A 309 6.14 -4.73 1.95
N ALA A 310 7.20 -4.07 1.49
CA ALA A 310 8.39 -4.71 0.98
C ALA A 310 9.45 -4.85 2.07
N GLY A 311 9.97 -6.07 2.21
CA GLY A 311 11.15 -6.40 2.97
C GLY A 311 12.32 -6.80 2.06
N ILE A 312 13.43 -7.22 2.68
CA ILE A 312 14.67 -7.55 1.93
C ILE A 312 14.60 -8.90 1.19
N SER A 313 13.83 -9.86 1.72
CA SER A 313 13.74 -11.23 1.20
C SER A 313 12.30 -11.70 1.02
N MET A 314 11.35 -11.00 1.63
CA MET A 314 9.94 -11.27 1.58
C MET A 314 9.21 -9.93 1.59
N SER A 315 8.10 -9.86 0.88
CA SER A 315 7.16 -8.75 0.92
C SER A 315 5.81 -9.28 1.35
N ASP A 316 5.17 -8.62 2.30
CA ASP A 316 3.96 -9.11 2.95
C ASP A 316 2.77 -8.22 2.60
N VAL A 317 1.58 -8.82 2.54
CA VAL A 317 0.32 -8.08 2.43
C VAL A 317 -0.36 -8.08 3.78
N VAL A 318 -0.50 -6.88 4.34
CA VAL A 318 -1.17 -6.62 5.61
C VAL A 318 -2.62 -6.23 5.34
N LEU A 319 -3.56 -6.84 6.05
CA LEU A 319 -4.96 -6.44 6.02
C LEU A 319 -5.24 -5.42 7.12
N PHE A 320 -6.00 -4.39 6.80
CA PHE A 320 -6.56 -3.44 7.73
C PHE A 320 -8.07 -3.45 7.61
N ASP A 321 -8.75 -3.41 8.74
CA ASP A 321 -10.21 -3.29 8.78
C ASP A 321 -10.66 -2.68 10.10
N LEU A 322 -11.95 -2.41 10.23
CA LEU A 322 -12.57 -1.90 11.44
C LEU A 322 -12.46 -2.91 12.58
N ASP A 323 -12.19 -2.44 13.79
CA ASP A 323 -12.25 -3.15 15.07
C ASP A 323 -13.34 -2.43 15.88
N SER A 324 -14.57 -2.94 15.78
CA SER A 324 -15.78 -2.24 16.20
C SER A 324 -15.92 -2.17 17.72
N ASP A 325 -15.45 -3.17 18.46
CA ASP A 325 -15.51 -3.21 19.93
C ASP A 325 -14.18 -2.92 20.64
N GLY A 326 -13.07 -2.86 19.90
CA GLY A 326 -11.76 -2.44 20.38
C GLY A 326 -11.00 -3.52 21.13
N ASP A 327 -11.27 -4.80 20.87
CA ASP A 327 -10.63 -5.94 21.54
C ASP A 327 -9.30 -6.35 20.89
N GLY A 328 -8.99 -5.82 19.70
CA GLY A 328 -7.79 -6.08 18.94
C GLY A 328 -7.95 -7.10 17.81
N HIS A 329 -9.14 -7.68 17.66
CA HIS A 329 -9.57 -8.43 16.49
C HIS A 329 -10.39 -7.50 15.58
N VAL A 330 -10.16 -7.56 14.27
CA VAL A 330 -10.94 -6.75 13.33
C VAL A 330 -12.21 -7.49 12.94
N ASP A 331 -13.26 -6.75 12.61
CA ASP A 331 -14.60 -7.23 12.25
C ASP A 331 -14.60 -8.33 11.16
N THR A 332 -13.60 -8.37 10.27
CA THR A 332 -13.51 -9.40 9.22
C THR A 332 -12.93 -10.73 9.68
N VAL A 333 -12.30 -10.80 10.85
CA VAL A 333 -11.71 -12.02 11.43
C VAL A 333 -12.20 -12.27 12.86
N ASP A 334 -13.23 -11.55 13.26
CA ASP A 334 -13.87 -11.60 14.57
C ASP A 334 -15.28 -12.17 14.39
N ASP A 335 -15.56 -13.30 15.04
CA ASP A 335 -16.88 -13.94 15.01
C ASP A 335 -17.91 -13.16 15.86
N PHE A 336 -17.44 -12.30 16.77
CA PHE A 336 -18.25 -11.43 17.63
C PHE A 336 -17.84 -9.94 17.56
N PRO A 337 -17.98 -9.25 16.41
CA PRO A 337 -17.47 -7.88 16.19
C PRO A 337 -18.03 -6.75 17.08
N ASN A 338 -18.89 -7.07 18.05
CA ASN A 338 -19.49 -6.10 18.96
C ASN A 338 -19.37 -6.53 20.42
N ASP A 339 -18.62 -7.59 20.72
CA ASP A 339 -18.38 -8.11 22.05
C ASP A 339 -16.89 -8.22 22.36
N VAL A 340 -16.37 -7.20 23.05
CA VAL A 340 -14.95 -7.07 23.44
C VAL A 340 -14.38 -8.22 24.28
N THR A 341 -15.20 -9.21 24.64
CA THR A 341 -14.83 -10.35 25.46
C THR A 341 -14.82 -11.68 24.70
N GLN A 342 -15.21 -11.70 23.43
CA GLN A 342 -15.25 -12.88 22.56
C GLN A 342 -14.74 -12.52 21.17
N HIS A 343 -13.99 -13.43 20.52
CA HIS A 343 -13.46 -13.20 19.17
C HIS A 343 -13.39 -14.45 18.31
N THR A 344 -13.83 -15.60 18.80
CA THR A 344 -13.76 -16.88 18.09
C THR A 344 -14.96 -17.74 18.44
N ASP A 345 -15.58 -18.31 17.41
CA ASP A 345 -16.66 -19.30 17.47
C ASP A 345 -16.21 -20.51 16.64
N SER A 346 -15.55 -21.47 17.29
CA SER A 346 -14.85 -22.55 16.58
C SER A 346 -15.79 -23.52 15.86
N ASP A 347 -17.04 -23.64 16.27
CA ASP A 347 -18.02 -24.57 15.69
C ASP A 347 -19.22 -23.89 15.02
N GLY A 348 -19.36 -22.58 15.17
CA GLY A 348 -20.31 -21.73 14.46
C GLY A 348 -21.71 -21.73 15.05
N ASP A 349 -21.86 -22.00 16.35
CA ASP A 349 -23.16 -22.04 17.03
C ASP A 349 -23.61 -20.69 17.63
N GLY A 350 -22.72 -19.69 17.62
CA GLY A 350 -22.96 -18.34 18.10
C GLY A 350 -22.62 -18.11 19.58
N TYR A 351 -21.94 -19.04 20.24
CA TYR A 351 -21.35 -18.89 21.58
C TYR A 351 -19.82 -18.82 21.47
N GLY A 352 -19.18 -18.01 22.31
CA GLY A 352 -17.78 -17.67 22.11
C GLY A 352 -16.82 -18.58 22.90
N ASP A 353 -15.70 -18.94 22.28
CA ASP A 353 -14.74 -19.89 22.84
C ASP A 353 -14.03 -19.43 24.13
N ASP A 354 -13.98 -18.11 24.42
CA ASP A 354 -13.31 -17.63 25.64
C ASP A 354 -14.18 -17.95 26.88
N PRO A 355 -13.73 -18.81 27.80
CA PRO A 355 -14.51 -19.17 28.99
C PRO A 355 -14.71 -18.01 29.96
N GLN A 356 -13.96 -16.92 29.83
CA GLN A 356 -14.12 -15.68 30.60
C GLN A 356 -14.99 -14.63 29.90
N GLY A 357 -15.35 -14.86 28.64
CA GLY A 357 -16.17 -13.94 27.85
C GLY A 357 -17.66 -14.04 28.13
N ASN A 358 -18.42 -13.10 27.55
CA ASN A 358 -19.87 -13.17 27.56
C ASN A 358 -20.34 -14.35 26.72
N ASN A 359 -21.43 -15.00 27.12
CA ASN A 359 -22.02 -16.15 26.42
C ASN A 359 -20.95 -17.18 26.01
N SER A 360 -20.07 -17.53 26.96
CA SER A 360 -18.99 -18.47 26.69
C SER A 360 -19.52 -19.87 26.39
N ASP A 361 -18.85 -20.53 25.46
CA ASP A 361 -19.15 -21.88 25.03
C ASP A 361 -18.46 -22.92 25.95
N ALA A 362 -19.27 -23.79 26.56
CA ALA A 362 -18.78 -24.91 27.34
C ALA A 362 -18.24 -26.08 26.47
N TYR A 363 -18.64 -26.15 25.19
CA TYR A 363 -18.27 -27.17 24.23
C TYR A 363 -17.81 -26.59 22.87
N PRO A 364 -16.65 -25.89 22.79
CA PRO A 364 -16.16 -25.12 21.61
C PRO A 364 -16.00 -25.86 20.27
N PHE A 365 -16.29 -27.15 20.20
CA PHE A 365 -16.12 -27.96 19.00
C PHE A 365 -17.37 -28.81 18.70
N ASP A 366 -18.50 -28.53 19.35
CA ASP A 366 -19.77 -29.22 19.19
C ASP A 366 -20.91 -28.20 19.07
N ALA A 367 -21.18 -27.78 17.83
CA ALA A 367 -22.19 -26.78 17.51
C ALA A 367 -23.64 -27.12 17.91
N THR A 368 -23.84 -28.25 18.59
CA THR A 368 -25.12 -28.64 19.16
C THR A 368 -25.20 -28.43 20.67
N GLN A 369 -24.11 -28.03 21.34
CA GLN A 369 -24.01 -27.81 22.78
C GLN A 369 -23.21 -26.54 23.08
N TRP A 370 -23.71 -25.69 23.98
CA TRP A 370 -23.01 -24.46 24.38
C TRP A 370 -22.95 -24.21 25.89
N SER A 371 -23.68 -25.00 26.68
CA SER A 371 -23.83 -24.76 28.13
C SER A 371 -23.80 -26.07 28.91
N ASP A 372 -23.19 -26.04 30.09
CA ASP A 372 -23.13 -27.11 31.09
C ASP A 372 -23.34 -26.46 32.46
N ARG A 373 -24.61 -26.28 32.85
CA ARG A 373 -24.94 -25.43 34.01
C ARG A 373 -24.56 -26.06 35.35
N ASP A 374 -24.56 -27.38 35.44
CA ASP A 374 -24.26 -28.10 36.68
C ASP A 374 -22.86 -28.72 36.71
N GLY A 375 -22.15 -28.71 35.59
CA GLY A 375 -20.74 -29.08 35.47
C GLY A 375 -20.53 -30.60 35.45
N ASP A 376 -21.52 -31.36 35.00
CA ASP A 376 -21.48 -32.82 34.95
C ASP A 376 -20.80 -33.38 33.67
N GLY A 377 -20.56 -32.48 32.70
CA GLY A 377 -19.91 -32.78 31.42
C GLY A 377 -20.86 -33.25 30.30
N TYR A 378 -22.18 -33.11 30.48
CA TYR A 378 -23.20 -33.26 29.45
C TYR A 378 -23.80 -31.89 29.12
N GLY A 379 -24.15 -31.67 27.85
CA GLY A 379 -24.58 -30.35 27.41
C GLY A 379 -26.07 -30.11 27.62
N ASP A 380 -26.45 -28.91 28.04
CA ASP A 380 -27.82 -28.54 28.39
C ASP A 380 -28.83 -28.63 27.22
N ASN A 381 -28.37 -28.63 25.97
CA ASN A 381 -29.25 -28.77 24.83
C ASN A 381 -29.63 -30.25 24.65
N VAL A 382 -30.85 -30.59 25.08
CA VAL A 382 -31.40 -31.96 25.04
C VAL A 382 -31.39 -32.56 23.63
N ASP A 383 -31.55 -31.74 22.59
CA ASP A 383 -31.55 -32.19 21.19
C ASP A 383 -30.13 -32.30 20.60
N GLY A 384 -29.10 -31.89 21.36
CA GLY A 384 -27.69 -31.93 20.96
C GLY A 384 -26.98 -33.24 21.26
N THR A 385 -25.70 -33.30 20.90
CA THR A 385 -24.83 -34.45 21.18
C THR A 385 -24.69 -34.62 22.68
N ASN A 386 -24.99 -35.82 23.19
CA ASN A 386 -24.94 -36.13 24.63
C ASN A 386 -25.70 -35.11 25.50
N GLY A 387 -26.89 -34.69 25.05
CA GLY A 387 -27.72 -33.74 25.80
C GLY A 387 -28.10 -34.25 27.19
N ASP A 388 -28.05 -33.37 28.18
CA ASP A 388 -28.42 -33.66 29.56
C ASP A 388 -29.95 -33.66 29.76
N GLU A 389 -30.47 -34.75 30.30
CA GLU A 389 -31.88 -34.87 30.67
C GLU A 389 -32.23 -34.07 31.93
N PHE A 390 -31.24 -33.71 32.76
CA PHE A 390 -31.42 -32.99 34.02
C PHE A 390 -30.48 -31.78 34.20
N PRO A 391 -30.59 -30.70 33.37
CA PRO A 391 -29.61 -29.58 33.27
C PRO A 391 -29.34 -28.71 34.50
N ASP A 392 -29.83 -29.09 35.67
CA ASP A 392 -29.63 -28.40 36.94
C ASP A 392 -29.25 -29.39 38.07
N ASN A 393 -28.92 -30.64 37.74
CA ASN A 393 -28.63 -31.71 38.71
C ASN A 393 -27.47 -32.63 38.26
N PRO A 394 -26.27 -32.46 38.86
CA PRO A 394 -25.04 -33.12 38.42
C PRO A 394 -24.89 -34.59 38.85
#